data_AF-A0A238IX28-F1
#
_entry.id   AF-A0A238IX28-F1
#
_cell.length_a   1.000
_cell.length_b   1.000
_cell.length_c   1.000
_cell.angle_alpha   90.00
_cell.angle_beta   90.00
_cell.angle_gamma   90.00
#
_symmetry.space_group_name_H-M   'P 1'
#
loop_
_entity.id
_entity.type
_entity.pdbx_description
1 polymer ?
#
loop_
_entity_poly.entity_id
_entity_poly.type
_entity_poly.pdbx_seq_one_letter_code
_entity_poly.pdbx_strand_id
1 'polypeptide(L)'
;MLSHRAYVILTFTAAVAFAAGPFVVSFDGFDPNAYPIPQDDPPAQPAGYAFSIWGVIYLWLLASTGFGLFVRPDDPEWIPTRPPLFVSLTIGAIWLPVAELSPIWATILIWAMLISALVALLRTPAKDRWLLRAPIGLYAGWLTAASSVSVALLGAGYGILFGQTVWAIIAIALAFTIAMNIITTRKSPGIFTFAVAWALVAVIVQNASTAPLIAGLAALGAAVLAGLFIYVNRTPLAQ
;
A
#
# COMPACT_ATOMS: atom_id res chain seq x y z
N MET A 1 5.10 -28.20 0.68
CA MET A 1 4.51 -27.04 -0.01
C MET A 1 3.05 -27.35 -0.29
N LEU A 2 2.13 -26.39 -0.06
CA LEU A 2 0.71 -26.55 -0.45
C LEU A 2 0.58 -26.69 -1.97
N SER A 3 -0.45 -27.40 -2.44
CA SER A 3 -0.74 -27.49 -3.88
C SER A 3 -1.16 -26.13 -4.44
N HIS A 4 -0.94 -25.90 -5.73
CA HIS A 4 -1.38 -24.65 -6.37
C HIS A 4 -2.89 -24.47 -6.30
N ARG A 5 -3.67 -25.56 -6.38
CA ARG A 5 -5.13 -25.54 -6.19
C ARG A 5 -5.54 -25.07 -4.80
N ALA A 6 -4.79 -25.45 -3.75
CA ALA A 6 -5.04 -24.92 -2.41
C ALA A 6 -4.84 -23.40 -2.38
N TYR A 7 -3.75 -22.88 -2.97
CA TYR A 7 -3.52 -21.44 -3.04
C TYR A 7 -4.60 -20.68 -3.80
N VAL A 8 -5.22 -21.26 -4.84
CA VAL A 8 -6.32 -20.60 -5.56
C VAL A 8 -7.48 -20.28 -4.60
N ILE A 9 -7.94 -21.29 -3.86
CA ILE A 9 -9.06 -21.17 -2.93
C ILE A 9 -8.66 -20.27 -1.76
N LEU A 10 -7.48 -20.51 -1.17
CA LEU A 10 -6.99 -19.77 -0.02
C LEU A 10 -6.82 -18.27 -0.31
N THR A 11 -6.28 -17.90 -1.47
CA THR A 11 -6.13 -16.48 -1.84
C THR A 11 -7.48 -15.81 -2.00
N PHE A 12 -8.48 -16.46 -2.61
CA PHE A 12 -9.83 -15.92 -2.71
C PHE A 12 -10.51 -15.79 -1.34
N THR A 13 -10.45 -16.82 -0.51
CA THR A 13 -10.99 -16.77 0.86
C THR A 13 -10.33 -15.68 1.71
N ALA A 14 -9.01 -15.51 1.61
CA ALA A 14 -8.30 -14.43 2.28
C ALA A 14 -8.72 -13.05 1.77
N ALA A 15 -8.99 -12.90 0.46
CA ALA A 15 -9.52 -11.65 -0.10
C ALA A 15 -10.92 -11.33 0.45
N VAL A 16 -11.79 -12.34 0.57
CA VAL A 16 -13.13 -12.20 1.18
C VAL A 16 -13.01 -11.79 2.64
N ALA A 17 -12.18 -12.47 3.43
CA ALA A 17 -11.96 -12.12 4.83
C ALA A 17 -11.39 -10.70 4.99
N PHE A 18 -10.44 -10.32 4.13
CA PHE A 18 -9.84 -8.99 4.15
C PHE A 18 -10.86 -7.89 3.81
N ALA A 19 -11.66 -8.09 2.77
CA ALA A 19 -12.69 -7.15 2.35
C ALA A 19 -13.88 -7.07 3.34
N ALA A 20 -14.10 -8.11 4.16
CA ALA A 20 -15.11 -8.11 5.20
C ALA A 20 -14.70 -7.26 6.43
N GLY A 21 -13.41 -7.00 6.63
CA GLY A 21 -12.86 -6.32 7.80
C GLY A 21 -13.60 -5.03 8.21
N PRO A 22 -13.79 -4.05 7.30
CA PRO A 22 -14.48 -2.80 7.61
C PRO A 22 -15.95 -2.93 8.06
N PHE A 23 -16.60 -4.07 7.78
CA PHE A 23 -17.97 -4.34 8.24
C PHE A 23 -18.01 -4.94 9.64
N VAL A 24 -16.86 -5.37 10.17
CA VAL A 24 -16.71 -6.00 11.48
C VAL A 24 -16.02 -5.04 12.47
N VAL A 25 -15.05 -4.25 11.99
CA VAL A 25 -14.28 -3.29 12.77
C VAL A 25 -14.41 -1.92 12.12
N SER A 26 -14.97 -0.96 12.86
CA SER A 26 -14.94 0.45 12.47
C SER A 26 -13.55 1.00 12.81
N PHE A 27 -12.83 1.51 11.82
CA PHE A 27 -11.48 2.07 11.99
C PHE A 27 -11.40 3.39 11.22
N ASP A 28 -11.33 4.50 11.95
CA ASP A 28 -11.28 5.86 11.39
C ASP A 28 -9.87 6.46 11.40
N GLY A 29 -8.87 5.66 11.80
CA GLY A 29 -7.50 6.07 12.05
C GLY A 29 -7.03 5.58 13.43
N PHE A 30 -5.74 5.71 13.71
CA PHE A 30 -5.25 5.44 15.07
C PHE A 30 -5.77 6.52 16.03
N ASP A 31 -6.23 6.13 17.21
CA ASP A 31 -6.47 7.09 18.30
C ASP A 31 -5.18 7.89 18.55
N PRO A 32 -5.22 9.24 18.46
CA PRO A 32 -4.07 10.09 18.75
C PRO A 32 -3.39 9.76 20.08
N ASN A 33 -4.16 9.34 21.09
CA ASN A 33 -3.69 9.02 22.43
C ASN A 33 -3.18 7.58 22.58
N ALA A 34 -3.18 6.77 21.51
CA ALA A 34 -2.58 5.44 21.50
C ALA A 34 -1.03 5.49 21.56
N TYR A 35 -0.45 6.68 21.48
CA TYR A 35 0.99 6.93 21.56
C TYR A 35 1.34 7.71 22.84
N PRO A 36 2.55 7.56 23.40
CA PRO A 36 3.01 8.38 24.52
C PRO A 36 2.97 9.90 24.25
N ILE A 37 3.27 10.31 23.02
CA ILE A 37 3.14 11.67 22.53
C ILE A 37 1.98 11.69 21.53
N PRO A 38 0.86 12.37 21.83
CA PRO A 38 -0.33 12.34 20.97
C PRO A 38 -0.08 12.75 19.52
N GLN A 39 -0.78 12.09 18.59
CA GLN A 39 -0.69 12.32 17.15
C GLN A 39 -2.03 12.78 16.57
N ASP A 40 -2.46 14.02 16.87
CA ASP A 40 -3.79 14.52 16.50
C ASP A 40 -3.93 14.78 14.99
N ASP A 41 -3.03 15.57 14.42
CA ASP A 41 -2.97 15.90 12.99
C ASP A 41 -1.53 15.74 12.47
N PRO A 42 -0.94 14.53 12.52
CA PRO A 42 0.45 14.35 12.17
C PRO A 42 0.68 14.71 10.69
N PRO A 43 1.66 15.56 10.35
CA PRO A 43 1.90 16.02 8.97
C PRO A 43 2.15 14.89 7.96
N ALA A 44 2.59 13.72 8.44
CA ALA A 44 2.80 12.53 7.60
C ALA A 44 1.48 11.93 7.09
N GLN A 45 0.37 12.12 7.81
CA GLN A 45 -0.90 11.46 7.52
C GLN A 45 -1.59 12.13 6.32
N PRO A 46 -2.10 11.34 5.35
CA PRO A 46 -2.88 11.90 4.25
C PRO A 46 -4.25 12.39 4.73
N ALA A 47 -4.82 13.37 4.03
CA ALA A 47 -6.19 13.83 4.27
C ALA A 47 -7.22 12.68 4.20
N GLY A 48 -8.25 12.72 5.06
CA GLY A 48 -9.19 11.62 5.29
C GLY A 48 -9.88 11.04 4.04
N TYR A 49 -10.18 11.88 3.03
CA TYR A 49 -10.80 11.40 1.79
C TYR A 49 -9.94 10.34 1.06
N ALA A 50 -8.63 10.35 1.27
CA ALA A 50 -7.69 9.46 0.60
C ALA A 50 -7.94 8.00 0.93
N PHE A 51 -8.43 7.72 2.14
CA PHE A 51 -8.72 6.37 2.62
C PHE A 51 -9.91 5.72 1.90
N SER A 52 -10.72 6.48 1.16
CA SER A 52 -11.76 5.93 0.26
C SER A 52 -11.20 4.99 -0.82
N ILE A 53 -9.90 5.09 -1.13
CA ILE A 53 -9.21 4.17 -2.05
C ILE A 53 -9.31 2.71 -1.60
N TRP A 54 -9.46 2.44 -0.31
CA TRP A 54 -9.63 1.09 0.22
C TRP A 54 -10.86 0.39 -0.35
N GLY A 55 -11.98 1.11 -0.55
CA GLY A 55 -13.18 0.54 -1.18
C GLY A 55 -12.88 0.01 -2.59
N VAL A 56 -12.11 0.77 -3.38
CA VAL A 56 -11.66 0.35 -4.71
C VAL A 56 -10.71 -0.84 -4.62
N ILE A 57 -9.75 -0.82 -3.69
CA ILE A 57 -8.80 -1.91 -3.47
C ILE A 57 -9.52 -3.22 -3.12
N TYR A 58 -10.45 -3.20 -2.17
CA TYR A 58 -11.19 -4.39 -1.74
C TYR A 58 -12.00 -5.00 -2.89
N LEU A 59 -12.82 -4.19 -3.58
CA LEU A 59 -13.64 -4.67 -4.68
C LEU A 59 -12.79 -5.23 -5.83
N TRP A 60 -11.66 -4.58 -6.13
CA TRP A 60 -10.82 -4.99 -7.24
C TRP A 60 -10.00 -6.24 -6.92
N LEU A 61 -9.52 -6.41 -5.68
CA LEU A 61 -8.89 -7.65 -5.23
C LEU A 61 -9.88 -8.82 -5.18
N LEU A 62 -11.14 -8.59 -4.81
CA LEU A 62 -12.20 -9.60 -4.89
C LEU A 62 -12.45 -10.03 -6.34
N ALA A 63 -12.62 -9.07 -7.25
CA ALA A 63 -12.78 -9.37 -8.68
C ALA A 63 -11.57 -10.12 -9.26
N SER A 64 -10.36 -9.68 -8.89
CA SER A 64 -9.09 -10.30 -9.28
C SER A 64 -8.96 -11.74 -8.83
N THR A 65 -9.13 -11.99 -7.53
CA THR A 65 -8.97 -13.33 -6.95
C THR A 65 -10.12 -14.26 -7.31
N GLY A 66 -11.34 -13.74 -7.49
CA GLY A 66 -12.49 -14.49 -8.01
C GLY A 66 -12.29 -14.91 -9.46
N PHE A 67 -11.82 -13.99 -10.32
CA PHE A 67 -11.42 -14.35 -11.69
C PHE A 67 -10.28 -15.38 -11.69
N GLY A 68 -9.31 -15.20 -10.79
CA GLY A 68 -8.21 -16.15 -10.55
C GLY A 68 -8.67 -17.54 -10.14
N LEU A 69 -9.81 -17.64 -9.44
CA LEU A 69 -10.44 -18.87 -8.99
C LEU A 69 -11.22 -19.57 -10.11
N PHE A 70 -12.07 -18.83 -10.83
CA PHE A 70 -12.99 -19.44 -11.79
C PHE A 70 -12.43 -19.56 -13.22
N VAL A 71 -11.57 -18.61 -13.64
CA VAL A 71 -11.13 -18.49 -15.04
C VAL A 71 -9.65 -18.81 -15.22
N ARG A 72 -8.84 -18.66 -14.17
CA ARG A 72 -7.39 -18.90 -14.20
C ARG A 72 -6.87 -19.91 -13.16
N PRO A 73 -7.62 -20.93 -12.72
CA PRO A 73 -7.22 -21.77 -11.58
C PRO A 73 -5.86 -22.45 -11.78
N ASP A 74 -5.60 -22.96 -12.98
CA ASP A 74 -4.37 -23.68 -13.34
C ASP A 74 -3.43 -22.84 -14.24
N ASP A 75 -3.64 -21.51 -14.37
CA ASP A 75 -2.79 -20.66 -15.21
C ASP A 75 -1.37 -20.49 -14.60
N PRO A 76 -0.30 -20.89 -15.31
CA PRO A 76 1.07 -20.90 -14.78
C PRO A 76 1.61 -19.50 -14.48
N GLU A 77 1.09 -18.44 -15.09
CA GLU A 77 1.51 -17.06 -14.83
C GLU A 77 0.85 -16.49 -13.56
N TRP A 78 -0.30 -17.04 -13.15
CA TRP A 78 -1.01 -16.66 -11.93
C TRP A 78 -0.45 -17.36 -10.68
N ILE A 79 0.00 -18.61 -10.81
CA ILE A 79 0.45 -19.43 -9.68
C ILE A 79 1.52 -18.73 -8.81
N PRO A 80 2.57 -18.09 -9.37
CA PRO A 80 3.64 -17.48 -8.58
C PRO A 80 3.20 -16.29 -7.72
N THR A 81 2.11 -15.61 -8.09
CA THR A 81 1.59 -14.42 -7.38
C THR A 81 0.76 -14.80 -6.16
N ARG A 82 0.13 -15.99 -6.16
CA ARG A 82 -0.84 -16.40 -5.14
C ARG A 82 -0.25 -16.58 -3.75
N PRO A 83 0.86 -17.30 -3.52
CA PRO A 83 1.40 -17.45 -2.17
C PRO A 83 1.74 -16.12 -1.48
N PRO A 84 2.50 -15.18 -2.10
CA PRO A 84 2.78 -13.90 -1.46
C PRO A 84 1.52 -13.04 -1.31
N LEU A 85 0.58 -13.06 -2.27
CA LEU A 85 -0.68 -12.34 -2.12
C LEU A 85 -1.53 -12.92 -0.97
N PHE A 86 -1.61 -14.25 -0.85
CA PHE A 86 -2.32 -14.93 0.24
C PHE A 86 -1.79 -14.51 1.61
N VAL A 87 -0.46 -14.48 1.78
CA VAL A 87 0.17 -14.01 3.03
C VAL A 87 -0.26 -12.57 3.33
N SER A 88 -0.15 -11.67 2.33
CA SER A 88 -0.52 -10.26 2.51
C SER A 88 -1.98 -10.09 2.93
N LEU A 89 -2.92 -10.76 2.24
CA LEU A 89 -4.35 -10.64 2.49
C LEU A 89 -4.76 -11.28 3.83
N THR A 90 -4.11 -12.38 4.22
CA THR A 90 -4.35 -13.03 5.52
C THR A 90 -3.95 -12.10 6.67
N ILE A 91 -2.79 -11.44 6.56
CA ILE A 91 -2.37 -10.44 7.54
C ILE A 91 -3.33 -9.24 7.51
N GLY A 92 -3.73 -8.81 6.32
CA GLY A 92 -4.70 -7.72 6.15
C GLY A 92 -6.04 -8.00 6.85
N ALA A 93 -6.53 -9.23 6.80
CA ALA A 93 -7.80 -9.62 7.41
C ALA A 93 -7.81 -9.46 8.94
N ILE A 94 -6.64 -9.49 9.58
CA ILE A 94 -6.50 -9.26 11.03
C ILE A 94 -5.92 -7.88 11.37
N TRP A 95 -5.56 -7.07 10.37
CA TRP A 95 -4.84 -5.82 10.61
C TRP A 95 -5.71 -4.80 11.36
N LEU A 96 -6.97 -4.61 10.95
CA LEU A 96 -7.89 -3.65 11.59
C LEU A 96 -8.08 -3.89 13.09
N PRO A 97 -8.46 -5.10 13.57
CA PRO A 97 -8.60 -5.32 15.01
C PRO A 97 -7.27 -5.19 15.77
N VAL A 98 -6.12 -5.45 15.14
CA VAL A 98 -4.82 -5.22 15.77
C VAL A 98 -4.48 -3.72 15.82
N ALA A 99 -4.87 -2.95 14.82
CA ALA A 99 -4.62 -1.51 14.74
C ALA A 99 -5.37 -0.72 15.81
N GLU A 100 -6.59 -1.12 16.15
CA GLU A 100 -7.35 -0.59 17.29
C GLU A 100 -6.64 -0.78 18.63
N LEU A 101 -5.81 -1.82 18.76
CA LEU A 101 -5.19 -2.20 20.04
C LEU A 101 -3.74 -1.74 20.16
N SER A 102 -2.99 -1.68 19.05
CA SER A 102 -1.56 -1.43 19.11
C SER A 102 -1.00 -0.84 17.81
N PRO A 103 -0.57 0.43 17.82
CA PRO A 103 0.15 1.04 16.70
C PRO A 103 1.45 0.31 16.34
N ILE A 104 2.15 -0.27 17.32
CA ILE A 104 3.40 -1.00 17.10
C ILE A 104 3.14 -2.26 16.26
N TRP A 105 2.19 -3.11 16.70
CA TRP A 105 1.88 -4.34 15.98
C TRP A 105 1.26 -4.04 14.62
N ALA A 106 0.39 -3.03 14.52
CA ALA A 106 -0.15 -2.59 13.25
C ALA A 106 0.96 -2.16 12.26
N THR A 107 2.01 -1.51 12.76
CA THR A 107 3.17 -1.15 11.94
C THR A 107 3.92 -2.38 11.46
N ILE A 108 4.20 -3.35 12.34
CA ILE A 108 4.87 -4.59 11.94
C ILE A 108 4.05 -5.33 10.87
N LEU A 109 2.74 -5.44 11.08
CA LEU A 109 1.84 -6.14 10.16
C LEU A 109 1.70 -5.42 8.81
N ILE A 110 1.58 -4.09 8.78
CA ILE A 110 1.45 -3.35 7.50
C ILE A 110 2.73 -3.47 6.67
N TRP A 111 3.91 -3.55 7.29
CA TRP A 111 5.17 -3.81 6.59
C TRP A 111 5.25 -5.24 6.05
N ALA A 112 4.79 -6.23 6.82
CA ALA A 112 4.70 -7.61 6.34
C ALA A 112 3.70 -7.75 5.17
N MET A 113 2.57 -7.04 5.24
CA MET A 113 1.61 -6.92 4.13
C MET A 113 2.26 -6.29 2.90
N LEU A 114 2.99 -5.18 3.08
CA LEU A 114 3.67 -4.48 1.98
C LEU A 114 4.69 -5.38 1.29
N ILE A 115 5.62 -5.98 2.03
CA ILE A 115 6.68 -6.81 1.45
C ILE A 115 6.07 -7.96 0.64
N SER A 116 5.10 -8.67 1.21
CA SER A 116 4.42 -9.77 0.53
C SER A 116 3.60 -9.29 -0.68
N ALA A 117 2.91 -8.14 -0.61
CA ALA A 117 2.21 -7.54 -1.74
C ALA A 117 3.17 -7.10 -2.87
N LEU A 118 4.33 -6.54 -2.54
CA LEU A 118 5.36 -6.19 -3.51
C LEU A 118 5.94 -7.43 -4.17
N VAL A 119 6.20 -8.51 -3.42
CA VAL A 119 6.63 -9.79 -4.02
C VAL A 119 5.56 -10.34 -4.96
N ALA A 120 4.27 -10.26 -4.59
CA ALA A 120 3.17 -10.64 -5.49
C ALA A 120 3.16 -9.78 -6.76
N LEU A 121 3.27 -8.45 -6.62
CA LEU A 121 3.32 -7.50 -7.72
C LEU A 121 4.49 -7.81 -8.66
N LEU A 122 5.67 -8.05 -8.10
CA LEU A 122 6.91 -8.36 -8.81
C LEU A 122 6.88 -9.71 -9.53
N ARG A 123 5.88 -10.56 -9.26
CA ARG A 123 5.65 -11.83 -9.95
C ARG A 123 4.50 -11.78 -10.98
N THR A 124 3.78 -10.67 -11.10
CA THR A 124 2.67 -10.55 -12.07
C THR A 124 3.15 -10.56 -13.54
N PRO A 125 2.52 -11.30 -14.46
CA PRO A 125 2.83 -11.30 -15.88
C PRO A 125 2.44 -9.98 -16.55
N ALA A 126 2.83 -9.81 -17.82
CA ALA A 126 2.37 -8.69 -18.68
C ALA A 126 0.91 -8.84 -19.12
N LYS A 127 0.46 -10.08 -19.25
CA LYS A 127 -0.94 -10.45 -19.51
C LYS A 127 -1.84 -10.14 -18.30
N ASP A 128 -3.15 -10.11 -18.53
CA ASP A 128 -4.19 -9.92 -17.50
C ASP A 128 -3.94 -8.67 -16.63
N ARG A 129 -3.50 -7.58 -17.28
CA ARG A 129 -3.13 -6.31 -16.63
C ARG A 129 -4.20 -5.81 -15.67
N TRP A 130 -5.46 -5.85 -16.06
CA TRP A 130 -6.56 -5.25 -15.28
C TRP A 130 -7.15 -6.18 -14.22
N LEU A 131 -7.01 -7.49 -14.34
CA LEU A 131 -7.57 -8.45 -13.38
C LEU A 131 -6.52 -9.11 -12.49
N LEU A 132 -5.22 -8.89 -12.73
CA LEU A 132 -4.15 -9.40 -11.88
C LEU A 132 -3.19 -8.29 -11.45
N ARG A 133 -2.51 -7.66 -12.41
CA ARG A 133 -1.44 -6.72 -12.10
C ARG A 133 -1.92 -5.42 -11.45
N ALA A 134 -2.92 -4.79 -12.05
CA ALA A 134 -3.46 -3.52 -11.60
C ALA A 134 -4.04 -3.56 -10.17
N PRO A 135 -4.90 -4.54 -9.79
CA PRO A 135 -5.41 -4.62 -8.42
C PRO A 135 -4.30 -4.82 -7.38
N ILE A 136 -3.35 -5.72 -7.64
CA ILE A 136 -2.18 -5.92 -6.77
C ILE A 136 -1.32 -4.65 -6.72
N GLY A 137 -1.18 -3.96 -7.85
CA GLY A 137 -0.44 -2.71 -7.96
C GLY A 137 -1.05 -1.58 -7.13
N LEU A 138 -2.37 -1.38 -7.24
CA LEU A 138 -3.09 -0.38 -6.45
C LEU A 138 -2.92 -0.63 -4.96
N TYR A 139 -3.12 -1.90 -4.55
CA TYR A 139 -2.96 -2.35 -3.18
C TYR A 139 -1.54 -2.11 -2.65
N ALA A 140 -0.51 -2.60 -3.37
CA ALA A 140 0.87 -2.46 -2.95
C ALA A 140 1.36 -0.99 -2.93
N GLY A 141 0.86 -0.16 -3.86
CA GLY A 141 1.19 1.26 -3.90
C GLY A 141 0.59 2.01 -2.71
N TRP A 142 -0.65 1.72 -2.35
CA TRP A 142 -1.27 2.28 -1.16
C TRP A 142 -0.57 1.80 0.12
N LEU A 143 -0.24 0.51 0.22
CA LEU A 143 0.55 -0.02 1.35
C LEU A 143 1.91 0.65 1.47
N THR A 144 2.56 1.02 0.36
CA THR A 144 3.86 1.73 0.39
C THR A 144 3.73 3.05 1.15
N ALA A 145 2.66 3.80 0.89
CA ALA A 145 2.38 5.02 1.64
C ALA A 145 2.01 4.71 3.10
N ALA A 146 1.05 3.81 3.34
CA ALA A 146 0.59 3.48 4.69
C ALA A 146 1.71 2.98 5.62
N SER A 147 2.58 2.09 5.13
CA SER A 147 3.75 1.59 5.88
C SER A 147 4.78 2.69 6.16
N SER A 148 4.92 3.66 5.27
CA SER A 148 5.84 4.78 5.50
C SER A 148 5.28 5.76 6.54
N VAL A 149 3.97 6.04 6.47
CA VAL A 149 3.26 6.85 7.45
C VAL A 149 3.31 6.22 8.84
N SER A 150 3.13 4.90 8.95
CA SER A 150 3.18 4.22 10.25
C SER A 150 4.55 4.35 10.95
N VAL A 151 5.65 4.40 10.19
CA VAL A 151 6.99 4.71 10.72
C VAL A 151 7.04 6.13 11.28
N ALA A 152 6.47 7.12 10.58
CA ALA A 152 6.45 8.49 11.07
C ALA A 152 5.63 8.63 12.36
N LEU A 153 4.44 8.02 12.40
CA LEU A 153 3.57 8.06 13.57
C LEU A 153 4.22 7.38 14.79
N LEU A 154 4.87 6.22 14.61
CA LEU A 154 5.61 5.59 15.71
C LEU A 154 6.81 6.43 16.14
N GLY A 155 7.61 6.91 15.18
CA GLY A 155 8.80 7.68 15.48
C GLY A 155 8.50 8.94 16.26
N ALA A 156 7.49 9.71 15.83
CA ALA A 156 7.06 10.92 16.51
C ALA A 156 6.28 10.61 17.79
N GLY A 157 5.39 9.63 17.77
CA GLY A 157 4.53 9.25 18.89
C GLY A 157 5.30 8.66 20.08
N TYR A 158 6.44 8.02 19.84
CA TYR A 158 7.33 7.53 20.90
C TYR A 158 8.51 8.46 21.20
N GLY A 159 8.55 9.65 20.59
CA GLY A 159 9.61 10.64 20.83
C GLY A 159 11.01 10.17 20.41
N ILE A 160 11.10 9.32 19.37
CA ILE A 160 12.35 8.74 18.91
C ILE A 160 13.10 9.79 18.09
N LEU A 161 14.14 10.39 18.68
CA LEU A 161 15.13 11.31 18.08
C LEU A 161 14.60 12.65 17.55
N PHE A 162 13.44 12.67 16.88
CA PHE A 162 12.93 13.81 16.14
C PHE A 162 11.42 14.02 16.37
N GLY A 163 10.94 15.23 16.07
CA GLY A 163 9.51 15.56 16.11
C GLY A 163 8.74 15.16 14.84
N GLN A 164 7.43 15.39 14.86
CA GLN A 164 6.48 15.02 13.79
C GLN A 164 6.90 15.49 12.39
N THR A 165 7.44 16.72 12.25
CA THR A 165 7.86 17.26 10.96
C THR A 165 9.00 16.45 10.32
N VAL A 166 10.04 16.11 11.08
CA VAL A 166 11.18 15.36 10.54
C VAL A 166 10.77 13.92 10.22
N TRP A 167 9.95 13.31 11.08
CA TRP A 167 9.40 11.98 10.82
C TRP A 167 8.49 11.96 9.58
N ALA A 168 7.71 13.01 9.31
CA ALA A 168 6.95 13.16 8.07
C ALA A 168 7.86 13.24 6.83
N ILE A 169 8.98 13.96 6.91
CA ILE A 169 9.99 14.00 5.84
C ILE A 169 10.56 12.59 5.61
N ILE A 170 10.89 11.86 6.67
CA ILE A 170 11.39 10.49 6.60
C ILE A 170 10.36 9.57 5.93
N ALA A 171 9.07 9.67 6.28
CA ALA A 171 8.01 8.89 5.64
C ALA A 171 7.87 9.21 4.15
N ILE A 172 7.89 10.49 3.75
CA ILE A 172 7.85 10.87 2.33
C ILE A 172 9.07 10.30 1.60
N ALA A 173 10.26 10.43 2.16
CA ALA A 173 11.50 9.92 1.57
C ALA A 173 11.47 8.38 1.44
N LEU A 174 10.93 7.68 2.45
CA LEU A 174 10.81 6.23 2.46
C LEU A 174 9.81 5.74 1.39
N ALA A 175 8.61 6.34 1.34
CA ALA A 175 7.61 6.03 0.33
C ALA A 175 8.14 6.29 -1.08
N PHE A 176 8.82 7.44 -1.27
CA PHE A 176 9.45 7.81 -2.53
C PHE A 176 10.52 6.79 -2.95
N THR A 177 11.40 6.40 -2.03
CA THR A 177 12.49 5.45 -2.31
C THR A 177 11.96 4.09 -2.75
N ILE A 178 10.97 3.55 -2.03
CA ILE A 178 10.32 2.28 -2.37
C ILE A 178 9.64 2.40 -3.72
N ALA A 179 8.84 3.47 -3.94
CA ALA A 179 8.11 3.66 -5.17
C ALA A 179 9.04 3.81 -6.38
N MET A 180 10.14 4.58 -6.24
CA MET A 180 11.16 4.72 -7.27
C MET A 180 11.76 3.36 -7.63
N ASN A 181 12.13 2.54 -6.64
CA ASN A 181 12.70 1.22 -6.87
C ASN A 181 11.74 0.30 -7.64
N ILE A 182 10.45 0.33 -7.31
CA ILE A 182 9.44 -0.46 -8.02
C ILE A 182 9.24 0.05 -9.45
N ILE A 183 9.21 1.38 -9.66
CA ILE A 183 9.03 1.99 -10.99
C ILE A 183 10.19 1.65 -11.91
N THR A 184 11.43 1.64 -11.42
CA THR A 184 12.62 1.34 -12.23
C THR A 184 12.82 -0.16 -12.44
N THR A 185 12.39 -1.00 -11.50
CA THR A 185 12.56 -2.46 -11.60
C THR A 185 11.47 -3.14 -12.44
N ARG A 186 10.28 -2.54 -12.56
CA ARG A 186 9.14 -3.11 -13.31
C ARG A 186 8.71 -2.23 -14.47
N LYS A 187 8.50 -2.84 -15.65
CA LYS A 187 7.81 -2.17 -16.77
C LYS A 187 6.31 -1.99 -16.48
N SER A 188 5.77 -0.80 -16.75
CA SER A 188 4.36 -0.43 -16.63
C SER A 188 3.69 -0.65 -15.24
N PRO A 189 4.24 -0.14 -14.11
CA PRO A 189 3.58 -0.18 -12.80
C PRO A 189 2.57 0.98 -12.62
N GLY A 190 1.86 1.39 -13.68
CA GLY A 190 1.10 2.65 -13.68
C GLY A 190 0.06 2.77 -12.57
N ILE A 191 -0.63 1.68 -12.23
CA ILE A 191 -1.63 1.69 -11.15
C ILE A 191 -0.98 1.70 -9.76
N PHE A 192 0.21 1.12 -9.60
CA PHE A 192 1.01 1.25 -8.39
C PHE A 192 1.49 2.70 -8.20
N THR A 193 2.06 3.31 -9.25
CA THR A 193 2.50 4.71 -9.23
C THR A 193 1.34 5.65 -8.91
N PHE A 194 0.17 5.40 -9.50
CA PHE A 194 -1.05 6.15 -9.20
C PHE A 194 -1.43 6.09 -7.72
N ALA A 195 -1.42 4.92 -7.08
CA ALA A 195 -1.77 4.80 -5.67
C ALA A 195 -0.81 5.57 -4.74
N VAL A 196 0.50 5.54 -5.03
CA VAL A 196 1.48 6.33 -4.26
C VAL A 196 1.26 7.83 -4.49
N ALA A 197 1.07 8.25 -5.74
CA ALA A 197 0.80 9.65 -6.06
C ALA A 197 -0.50 10.16 -5.43
N TRP A 198 -1.55 9.33 -5.38
CA TRP A 198 -2.80 9.62 -4.69
C TRP A 198 -2.58 9.92 -3.20
N ALA A 199 -1.79 9.08 -2.52
CA ALA A 199 -1.43 9.30 -1.12
C ALA A 199 -0.64 10.61 -0.93
N LEU A 200 0.34 10.88 -1.79
CA LEU A 200 1.12 12.12 -1.73
C LEU A 200 0.24 13.36 -1.97
N VAL A 201 -0.70 13.32 -2.92
CA VAL A 201 -1.66 14.40 -3.15
C VAL A 201 -2.50 14.66 -1.90
N ALA A 202 -2.93 13.61 -1.21
CA ALA A 202 -3.65 13.78 0.04
C ALA A 202 -2.79 14.33 1.18
N VAL A 203 -1.48 14.04 1.23
CA VAL A 203 -0.53 14.69 2.13
C VAL A 203 -0.38 16.18 1.79
N ILE A 204 -0.36 16.55 0.50
CA ILE A 204 -0.35 17.95 0.07
C ILE A 204 -1.60 18.67 0.61
N VAL A 205 -2.78 18.07 0.42
CA VAL A 205 -4.05 18.66 0.87
C VAL A 205 -4.08 18.82 2.40
N GLN A 206 -3.62 17.82 3.15
CA GLN A 206 -3.56 17.88 4.62
C GLN A 206 -2.71 19.06 5.12
N ASN A 207 -1.62 19.38 4.41
CA ASN A 207 -0.58 20.28 4.90
C ASN A 207 -0.54 21.63 4.19
N ALA A 208 -1.45 21.90 3.26
CA ALA A 208 -1.39 23.05 2.36
C ALA A 208 -1.31 24.42 3.07
N SER A 209 -2.00 24.56 4.21
CA SER A 209 -2.04 25.80 5.01
C SER A 209 -1.16 25.76 6.26
N THR A 210 -0.83 24.57 6.77
CA THR A 210 -0.22 24.38 8.10
C THR A 210 1.26 23.98 8.03
N ALA A 211 1.67 23.23 7.01
CA ALA A 211 3.06 22.78 6.85
C ALA A 211 3.49 22.84 5.37
N PRO A 212 3.74 24.04 4.82
CA PRO A 212 4.10 24.22 3.40
C PRO A 212 5.33 23.43 2.96
N LEU A 213 6.29 23.19 3.85
CA LEU A 213 7.45 22.35 3.57
C LEU A 213 7.04 20.90 3.25
N ILE A 214 6.17 20.31 4.06
CA ILE A 214 5.69 18.93 3.87
C ILE A 214 4.86 18.82 2.60
N ALA A 215 3.96 19.78 2.36
CA ALA A 215 3.20 19.88 1.13
C ALA A 215 4.11 20.00 -0.10
N GLY A 216 5.14 20.85 -0.04
CA GLY A 216 6.12 21.03 -1.11
C GLY A 216 6.93 19.76 -1.41
N LEU A 217 7.40 19.05 -0.38
CA LEU A 217 8.13 17.79 -0.55
C LEU A 217 7.23 16.68 -1.12
N ALA A 218 5.99 16.58 -0.67
CA ALA A 218 5.02 15.63 -1.21
C ALA A 218 4.69 15.94 -2.69
N ALA A 219 4.53 17.22 -3.04
CA ALA A 219 4.33 17.67 -4.43
C ALA A 219 5.52 17.33 -5.33
N LEU A 220 6.73 17.61 -4.85
CA LEU A 220 7.96 17.25 -5.57
C LEU A 220 8.06 15.74 -5.77
N GLY A 221 7.82 14.95 -4.72
CA GLY A 221 7.82 13.50 -4.80
C GLY A 221 6.82 12.97 -5.82
N ALA A 222 5.57 13.47 -5.80
CA ALA A 222 4.54 13.08 -6.76
C ALA A 222 4.92 13.43 -8.20
N ALA A 223 5.44 14.64 -8.43
CA ALA A 223 5.88 15.10 -9.76
C ALA A 223 7.05 14.26 -10.30
N VAL A 224 8.05 13.97 -9.45
CA VAL A 224 9.21 13.16 -9.84
C VAL A 224 8.79 11.71 -10.14
N LEU A 225 7.91 11.10 -9.33
CA LEU A 225 7.42 9.75 -9.59
C LEU A 225 6.61 9.68 -10.91
N ALA A 226 5.79 10.69 -11.20
CA ALA A 226 5.06 10.78 -12.44
C ALA A 226 6.01 10.95 -13.65
N GLY A 227 6.98 11.85 -13.56
CA GLY A 227 8.00 12.06 -14.59
C GLY A 227 8.84 10.82 -14.84
N LEU A 228 9.30 10.15 -13.78
CA LEU A 228 10.05 8.89 -13.85
C LEU A 228 9.22 7.79 -14.50
N PHE A 229 7.95 7.64 -14.12
CA PHE A 229 7.05 6.68 -14.75
C PHE A 229 6.90 6.95 -16.26
N ILE A 230 6.70 8.21 -16.67
CA ILE A 230 6.61 8.58 -18.09
C ILE A 230 7.92 8.26 -18.80
N TYR A 231 9.06 8.59 -18.21
CA TYR A 231 10.39 8.36 -18.79
C TYR A 231 10.65 6.87 -19.02
N VAL A 232 10.52 6.04 -17.98
CA VAL A 232 10.79 4.59 -18.04
C VAL A 232 9.86 3.85 -19.02
N ASN A 233 8.66 4.36 -19.25
CA ASN A 233 7.73 3.75 -20.21
C ASN A 233 7.83 4.30 -21.65
N ARG A 234 8.62 5.36 -21.88
CA ARG A 234 8.92 5.89 -23.23
C ARG A 234 10.18 5.28 -23.84
N THR A 235 11.18 4.93 -23.03
CA THR A 235 12.41 4.28 -23.50
C THR A 235 12.21 2.75 -23.51
N PRO A 236 12.25 2.08 -24.68
CA PRO A 236 12.34 0.63 -24.71
C PRO A 236 13.64 0.23 -24.01
N LEU A 237 13.58 -0.55 -22.92
CA LEU A 237 14.80 -1.19 -22.42
C LEU A 237 15.39 -2.00 -23.58
N ALA A 238 16.65 -1.70 -23.93
CA ALA A 238 17.42 -2.51 -24.87
C ALA A 238 17.30 -3.97 -24.44
N GLN A 239 16.95 -4.83 -25.40
CA GLN A 239 16.70 -6.26 -25.20
C GLN A 239 17.96 -6.98 -24.74
#